data_AF-A0A953AG51-F1
#
_entry.id   AF-A0A953AG51-F1
#
_cell.length_a   1.000
_cell.length_b   1.000
_cell.length_c   1.000
_cell.angle_alpha   90.00
_cell.angle_beta   90.00
_cell.angle_gamma   90.00
#
_symmetry.space_group_name_H-M   'P 1'
#
loop_
_entity.id
_entity.type
_entity.pdbx_description
1 polymer ?
#
loop_
_entity_poly.entity_id
_entity_poly.type
_entity_poly.pdbx_seq_one_letter_code
_entity_poly.pdbx_strand_id
1 'polypeptide(L)'
;MSATSHPPEVTRLASYQRCVERIRRAWPAFLERRRQRLAEQERYGKASEKVAENILEDLFTLVLDWELTDLNHQVQYADLVLTHQGIKYLLVEVKRPGALAWNRHAVERALEQARRYAEEQRVKCIAISDGVMLYAAHPRHGGLEDRLFVSLTAVEPPLDLWWLSVHGIYRPRPALLASAGTVEPLRLLPEAAPALTLEAEAELLHPKYRLPAACFAYVGSPSRPETWKLPYRLADGTVDERRLPKAIQAILSNYRGTKVSGIPEADIPAVLLRLAEAATSLGRMPHQRGDAAEIYRQLADALEQLGYAPGEQGQEQGQGSYAADQRASAPSARPSRQERRAGGRHAMREEPSSS
;
A
#
# COMPACT_ATOMS: atom_id res chain seq x y z
N MET A 1 -2.79 -2.37 -16.75
CA MET A 1 -2.88 -2.38 -15.28
C MET A 1 -1.79 -3.29 -14.77
N SER A 2 -1.05 -2.80 -13.77
CA SER A 2 0.38 -3.04 -13.57
C SER A 2 0.81 -4.51 -13.44
N ALA A 3 1.83 -4.87 -14.21
CA ALA A 3 2.71 -5.97 -13.89
C ALA A 3 3.53 -5.58 -12.66
N THR A 4 2.97 -5.74 -11.46
CA THR A 4 3.74 -5.66 -10.22
C THR A 4 4.70 -6.85 -10.23
N SER A 5 5.97 -6.59 -10.54
CA SER A 5 7.01 -7.60 -10.44
C SER A 5 7.25 -7.89 -8.95
N HIS A 6 6.92 -9.11 -8.53
CA HIS A 6 7.32 -9.58 -7.21
C HIS A 6 8.85 -9.55 -7.07
N PRO A 7 9.38 -9.35 -5.85
CA PRO A 7 10.82 -9.33 -5.61
C PRO A 7 11.50 -10.60 -6.17
N PRO A 8 12.70 -10.49 -6.78
CA PRO A 8 13.38 -11.64 -7.39
C PRO A 8 13.68 -12.76 -6.39
N GLU A 9 13.87 -12.42 -5.12
CA GLU A 9 14.03 -13.38 -4.02
C GLU A 9 12.79 -14.26 -3.83
N VAL A 10 11.60 -13.69 -4.04
CA VAL A 10 10.32 -14.39 -3.93
C VAL A 10 10.03 -15.20 -5.19
N THR A 11 10.28 -14.63 -6.38
CA THR A 11 9.94 -15.28 -7.65
C THR A 11 10.77 -16.55 -7.95
N ARG A 12 11.95 -16.66 -7.32
CA ARG A 12 12.81 -17.84 -7.40
C ARG A 12 12.38 -18.98 -6.47
N LEU A 13 11.47 -18.75 -5.53
CA LEU A 13 11.00 -19.79 -4.61
C LEU A 13 10.16 -20.82 -5.38
N ALA A 14 10.48 -22.11 -5.23
CA ALA A 14 9.67 -23.19 -5.79
C ALA A 14 8.21 -23.15 -5.28
N SER A 15 8.00 -22.74 -4.03
CA SER A 15 6.66 -22.53 -3.47
C SER A 15 5.89 -21.41 -4.19
N TYR A 16 6.57 -20.31 -4.53
CA TYR A 16 5.97 -19.21 -5.28
C TYR A 16 5.58 -19.66 -6.69
N GLN A 17 6.50 -20.31 -7.40
CA GLN A 17 6.27 -20.75 -8.78
C GLN A 17 5.09 -21.72 -8.86
N ARG A 18 5.04 -22.73 -7.97
CA ARG A 18 3.92 -23.67 -7.89
C ARG A 18 2.60 -22.99 -7.59
N CYS A 19 2.57 -22.06 -6.64
CA CYS A 19 1.34 -21.36 -6.31
C CYS A 19 0.90 -20.41 -7.43
N VAL A 20 1.81 -19.71 -8.10
CA VAL A 20 1.47 -18.86 -9.25
C VAL A 20 0.94 -19.68 -10.42
N GLU A 21 1.52 -20.85 -10.68
CA GLU A 21 0.99 -21.79 -11.67
C GLU A 21 -0.41 -22.26 -11.29
N ARG A 22 -0.63 -22.64 -10.02
CA ARG A 22 -1.94 -22.99 -9.48
C ARG A 22 -2.94 -21.86 -9.64
N ILE A 23 -2.57 -20.63 -9.24
CA ILE A 23 -3.40 -19.43 -9.38
C ILE A 23 -3.85 -19.29 -10.83
N ARG A 24 -2.91 -19.31 -11.78
CA ARG A 24 -3.22 -19.18 -13.21
C ARG A 24 -4.14 -20.28 -13.72
N ARG A 25 -3.88 -21.53 -13.32
CA ARG A 25 -4.66 -22.69 -13.76
C ARG A 25 -6.07 -22.71 -13.17
N ALA A 26 -6.22 -22.34 -11.89
CA ALA A 26 -7.48 -22.43 -11.17
C ALA A 26 -8.38 -21.19 -11.37
N TRP A 27 -7.81 -20.05 -11.77
CA TRP A 27 -8.55 -18.78 -11.87
C TRP A 27 -9.81 -18.84 -12.73
N PRO A 28 -9.81 -19.43 -13.95
CA PRO A 28 -11.02 -19.51 -14.75
C PRO A 28 -12.15 -20.30 -14.06
N ALA A 29 -11.81 -21.40 -13.39
CA ALA A 29 -12.77 -22.20 -12.64
C ALA A 29 -13.30 -21.46 -11.40
N PHE A 30 -12.44 -20.69 -10.74
CA PHE A 30 -12.84 -19.80 -9.64
C PHE A 30 -13.84 -18.73 -10.11
N LEU A 31 -13.56 -18.04 -11.23
CA LEU A 31 -14.48 -17.04 -11.79
C LEU A 31 -15.84 -17.63 -12.15
N GLU A 32 -15.86 -18.84 -12.68
CA GLU A 32 -17.11 -19.54 -13.02
C GLU A 32 -17.92 -19.93 -11.77
N ARG A 33 -17.28 -20.48 -10.72
CA ARG A 33 -17.96 -20.76 -9.44
C ARG A 33 -18.49 -19.49 -8.80
N ARG A 34 -17.70 -18.42 -8.81
CA ARG A 34 -18.12 -17.11 -8.32
C ARG A 34 -19.38 -16.63 -9.04
N ARG A 35 -19.43 -16.74 -10.38
CA ARG A 35 -20.61 -16.39 -11.19
C ARG A 35 -21.83 -17.21 -10.81
N GLN A 36 -21.67 -18.52 -10.58
CA GLN A 36 -22.74 -19.41 -10.16
C GLN A 36 -23.30 -19.05 -8.78
N ARG A 37 -22.43 -18.78 -7.79
CA ARG A 37 -22.82 -18.39 -6.42
C ARG A 37 -23.61 -17.09 -6.39
N LEU A 38 -23.20 -16.10 -7.19
CA LEU A 38 -23.91 -14.84 -7.32
C LEU A 38 -25.30 -15.06 -7.97
N ALA A 39 -25.36 -15.83 -9.05
CA ALA A 39 -26.61 -16.11 -9.76
C ALA A 39 -27.62 -16.94 -8.93
N GLU A 40 -27.16 -17.87 -8.10
CA GLU A 40 -28.02 -18.67 -7.22
C GLU A 40 -28.79 -17.80 -6.22
N GLN A 41 -28.14 -16.77 -5.68
CA GLN A 41 -28.70 -15.94 -4.62
C GLN A 41 -29.39 -14.67 -5.11
N GLU A 42 -29.06 -14.18 -6.31
CA GLU A 42 -29.86 -13.15 -6.99
C GLU A 42 -31.32 -13.59 -7.22
N ARG A 43 -31.58 -14.91 -7.37
CA ARG A 43 -32.94 -15.46 -7.51
C ARG A 43 -33.86 -15.15 -6.33
N TYR A 44 -33.31 -14.86 -5.16
CA TYR A 44 -34.05 -14.54 -3.94
C TYR A 44 -33.99 -13.04 -3.58
N GLY A 45 -33.54 -12.20 -4.51
CA GLY A 45 -33.67 -10.73 -4.45
C GLY A 45 -32.45 -9.99 -3.91
N LYS A 46 -31.66 -10.56 -3.00
CA LYS A 46 -30.37 -10.01 -2.56
C LYS A 46 -29.40 -11.14 -2.17
N ALA A 47 -28.16 -11.05 -2.63
CA ALA A 47 -27.11 -11.96 -2.20
C ALA A 47 -26.74 -11.71 -0.73
N SER A 48 -26.80 -12.76 0.08
CA SER A 48 -26.40 -12.74 1.49
C SER A 48 -24.88 -12.65 1.67
N GLU A 49 -24.41 -12.29 2.87
CA GLU A 49 -22.97 -12.31 3.24
C GLU A 49 -22.37 -13.71 3.04
N LYS A 50 -23.20 -14.75 3.24
CA LYS A 50 -22.81 -16.13 3.00
C LYS A 50 -22.33 -16.40 1.58
N VAL A 51 -22.81 -15.65 0.60
CA VAL A 51 -22.33 -15.75 -0.79
C VAL A 51 -20.88 -15.29 -0.91
N ALA A 52 -20.54 -14.17 -0.28
CA ALA A 52 -19.18 -13.66 -0.26
C ALA A 52 -18.25 -14.59 0.54
N GLU A 53 -18.70 -15.13 1.68
CA GLU A 53 -17.94 -16.14 2.45
C GLU A 53 -17.62 -17.36 1.59
N ASN A 54 -18.61 -17.88 0.87
CA ASN A 54 -18.46 -19.04 0.01
C ASN A 54 -17.53 -18.76 -1.20
N ILE A 55 -17.54 -17.53 -1.73
CA ILE A 55 -16.58 -17.10 -2.76
C ILE A 55 -15.16 -17.10 -2.19
N LEU A 56 -14.97 -16.62 -0.96
CA LEU A 56 -13.67 -16.65 -0.30
C LEU A 56 -13.22 -18.07 0.03
N GLU A 57 -14.12 -18.95 0.43
CA GLU A 57 -13.81 -20.37 0.65
C GLU A 57 -13.28 -21.02 -0.64
N ASP A 58 -13.94 -20.80 -1.78
CA ASP A 58 -13.44 -21.25 -3.08
C ASP A 58 -12.08 -20.61 -3.43
N LEU A 59 -11.89 -19.31 -3.14
CA LEU A 59 -10.61 -18.63 -3.37
C LEU A 59 -9.48 -19.32 -2.58
N PHE A 60 -9.64 -19.47 -1.27
CA PHE A 60 -8.58 -20.00 -0.42
C PHE A 60 -8.27 -21.46 -0.75
N THR A 61 -9.30 -22.28 -0.98
CA THR A 61 -9.14 -23.72 -1.19
C THR A 61 -8.73 -24.09 -2.62
N LEU A 62 -9.34 -23.47 -3.63
CA LEU A 62 -9.04 -23.78 -5.03
C LEU A 62 -7.78 -23.07 -5.49
N VAL A 63 -7.63 -21.78 -5.15
CA VAL A 63 -6.63 -20.89 -5.75
C VAL A 63 -5.37 -20.78 -4.87
N LEU A 64 -5.52 -20.70 -3.54
CA LEU A 64 -4.43 -20.30 -2.62
C LEU A 64 -3.85 -21.41 -1.74
N ASP A 65 -4.16 -22.66 -2.07
CA ASP A 65 -3.53 -23.86 -1.50
C ASP A 65 -3.85 -24.11 -0.01
N TRP A 66 -4.88 -23.46 0.53
CA TRP A 66 -5.39 -23.76 1.88
C TRP A 66 -6.26 -25.01 1.86
N GLU A 67 -6.25 -25.79 2.93
CA GLU A 67 -7.17 -26.91 3.10
C GLU A 67 -8.49 -26.43 3.68
N LEU A 68 -9.60 -27.14 3.43
CA LEU A 68 -10.89 -26.79 4.02
C LEU A 68 -10.82 -26.80 5.57
N THR A 69 -9.99 -27.67 6.14
CA THR A 69 -9.72 -27.74 7.58
C THR A 69 -8.94 -26.55 8.12
N ASP A 70 -8.29 -25.76 7.26
CA ASP A 70 -7.62 -24.53 7.65
C ASP A 70 -8.60 -23.33 7.76
N LEU A 71 -9.83 -23.46 7.25
CA LEU A 71 -10.84 -22.40 7.23
C LEU A 71 -11.81 -22.56 8.40
N ASN A 72 -11.81 -21.60 9.32
CA ASN A 72 -12.68 -21.64 10.49
C ASN A 72 -13.71 -20.51 10.41
N HIS A 73 -14.98 -20.88 10.29
CA HIS A 73 -16.09 -19.93 10.22
C HIS A 73 -16.57 -19.54 11.62
N GLN A 74 -16.94 -18.27 11.79
CA GLN A 74 -17.61 -17.75 13.01
C GLN A 74 -16.81 -17.94 14.31
N VAL A 75 -15.48 -17.90 14.25
CA VAL A 75 -14.63 -18.01 15.43
C VAL A 75 -14.57 -16.67 16.16
N GLN A 76 -15.11 -16.63 17.38
CA GLN A 76 -15.08 -15.45 18.26
C GLN A 76 -15.55 -14.18 17.52
N TYR A 77 -16.72 -14.26 16.88
CA TYR A 77 -17.39 -13.20 16.11
C TYR A 77 -16.72 -12.78 14.79
N ALA A 78 -15.60 -13.38 14.41
CA ALA A 78 -15.03 -13.18 13.08
C ALA A 78 -15.68 -14.11 12.05
N ASP A 79 -15.99 -13.60 10.86
CA ASP A 79 -16.65 -14.38 9.81
C ASP A 79 -15.80 -15.56 9.37
N LEU A 80 -14.52 -15.33 9.09
CA LEU A 80 -13.58 -16.37 8.67
C LEU A 80 -12.19 -16.15 9.29
N VAL A 81 -11.60 -17.21 9.82
CA VAL A 81 -10.21 -17.23 10.31
C VAL A 81 -9.45 -18.36 9.64
N LEU A 82 -8.35 -18.01 8.97
CA LEU A 82 -7.41 -18.99 8.41
C LEU A 82 -6.41 -19.42 9.47
N THR A 83 -6.34 -20.72 9.70
CA THR A 83 -5.41 -21.36 10.63
C THR A 83 -4.65 -22.45 9.93
N HIS A 84 -3.35 -22.57 10.19
CA HIS A 84 -2.59 -23.74 9.75
C HIS A 84 -1.72 -24.23 10.91
N GLN A 85 -1.73 -25.54 11.17
CA GLN A 85 -1.02 -26.15 12.32
C GLN A 85 -1.38 -25.50 13.67
N GLY A 86 -2.64 -25.09 13.84
CA GLY A 86 -3.12 -24.43 15.06
C GLY A 86 -2.72 -22.96 15.22
N ILE A 87 -2.03 -22.37 14.24
CA ILE A 87 -1.61 -20.95 14.24
C ILE A 87 -2.62 -20.15 13.41
N LYS A 88 -3.20 -19.09 14.00
CA LYS A 88 -4.07 -18.14 13.29
C LYS A 88 -3.24 -17.17 12.45
N TYR A 89 -3.46 -17.16 11.14
CA TYR A 89 -2.68 -16.34 10.20
C TYR A 89 -3.44 -15.13 9.67
N LEU A 90 -4.73 -15.29 9.36
CA LEU A 90 -5.55 -14.25 8.75
C LEU A 90 -6.95 -14.27 9.36
N LEU A 91 -7.44 -13.09 9.73
CA LEU A 91 -8.83 -12.87 10.09
C LEU A 91 -9.51 -12.11 8.96
N VAL A 92 -10.63 -12.61 8.45
CA VAL A 92 -11.37 -12.00 7.35
C VAL A 92 -12.75 -11.59 7.82
N GLU A 93 -13.06 -10.30 7.63
CA GLU A 93 -14.40 -9.75 7.77
C GLU A 93 -15.07 -9.70 6.39
N VAL A 94 -16.27 -10.23 6.30
CA VAL A 94 -16.98 -10.46 5.04
C VAL A 94 -18.25 -9.63 5.00
N LYS A 95 -18.42 -8.87 3.91
CA LYS A 95 -19.65 -8.10 3.65
C LYS A 95 -20.41 -8.67 2.47
N ARG A 96 -21.67 -8.26 2.33
CA ARG A 96 -22.54 -8.70 1.22
C ARG A 96 -21.91 -8.37 -0.14
N PRO A 97 -22.13 -9.19 -1.18
CA PRO A 97 -21.59 -8.94 -2.51
C PRO A 97 -21.77 -7.51 -3.01
N GLY A 98 -20.64 -6.86 -3.33
CA GLY A 98 -20.59 -5.49 -3.82
C GLY A 98 -20.90 -4.40 -2.79
N ALA A 99 -21.07 -4.74 -1.51
CA ALA A 99 -21.42 -3.75 -0.47
C ALA A 99 -20.25 -2.83 -0.10
N LEU A 100 -19.01 -3.25 -0.32
CA LEU A 100 -17.86 -2.35 -0.15
C LEU A 100 -17.77 -1.40 -1.34
N ALA A 101 -18.04 -1.88 -2.56
CA ALA A 101 -18.08 -1.08 -3.79
C ALA A 101 -16.87 -0.14 -3.98
N TRP A 102 -15.70 -0.49 -3.44
CA TRP A 102 -14.51 0.37 -3.41
C TRP A 102 -14.72 1.72 -2.69
N ASN A 103 -15.80 1.84 -1.90
CA ASN A 103 -16.14 3.00 -1.10
C ASN A 103 -15.24 3.07 0.14
N ARG A 104 -14.57 4.21 0.32
CA ARG A 104 -13.63 4.43 1.42
C ARG A 104 -14.24 4.21 2.79
N HIS A 105 -15.42 4.78 3.04
CA HIS A 105 -16.05 4.69 4.35
C HIS A 105 -16.49 3.26 4.68
N ALA A 106 -17.07 2.54 3.72
CA ALA A 106 -17.45 1.14 3.87
C ALA A 106 -16.22 0.26 4.17
N VAL A 107 -15.12 0.49 3.45
CA VAL A 107 -13.84 -0.20 3.65
C VAL A 107 -13.25 0.10 5.03
N GLU A 108 -13.16 1.37 5.41
CA GLU A 108 -12.62 1.79 6.71
C GLU A 108 -13.42 1.21 7.88
N ARG A 109 -14.75 1.18 7.80
CA ARG A 109 -15.61 0.56 8.82
C ARG A 109 -15.42 -0.95 8.93
N ALA A 110 -15.39 -1.66 7.80
CA ALA A 110 -15.13 -3.11 7.80
C ALA A 110 -13.74 -3.43 8.39
N LEU A 111 -12.74 -2.59 8.12
CA LEU A 111 -11.41 -2.72 8.69
C LEU A 111 -11.41 -2.49 10.20
N GLU A 112 -12.13 -1.49 10.71
CA GLU A 112 -12.23 -1.25 12.15
C GLU A 112 -12.85 -2.46 12.89
N GLN A 113 -13.87 -3.08 12.30
CA GLN A 113 -14.46 -4.31 12.81
C GLN A 113 -13.43 -5.46 12.84
N ALA A 114 -12.78 -5.74 11.71
CA ALA A 114 -11.75 -6.77 11.61
C ALA A 114 -10.59 -6.55 12.60
N ARG A 115 -10.19 -5.29 12.83
CA ARG A 115 -9.10 -4.92 13.76
C ARG A 115 -9.43 -5.27 15.21
N ARG A 116 -10.66 -5.01 15.65
CA ARG A 116 -11.09 -5.32 17.02
C ARG A 116 -11.02 -6.82 17.28
N TYR A 117 -11.60 -7.63 16.38
CA TYR A 117 -11.53 -9.08 16.50
C TYR A 117 -10.09 -9.60 16.40
N ALA A 118 -9.27 -9.04 15.51
CA ALA A 118 -7.89 -9.47 15.38
C ALA A 118 -7.04 -9.18 16.63
N GLU A 119 -7.27 -8.06 17.32
CA GLU A 119 -6.62 -7.77 18.60
C GLU A 119 -7.02 -8.80 19.67
N GLU A 120 -8.31 -9.05 19.83
CA GLU A 120 -8.84 -10.01 20.81
C GLU A 120 -8.31 -11.43 20.56
N GLN A 121 -8.17 -11.80 19.28
CA GLN A 121 -7.70 -13.12 18.85
C GLN A 121 -6.19 -13.22 18.65
N ARG A 122 -5.44 -12.11 18.82
CA ARG A 122 -3.99 -12.00 18.57
C ARG A 122 -3.55 -12.38 17.15
N VAL A 123 -4.40 -12.08 16.16
CA VAL A 123 -4.10 -12.29 14.74
C VAL A 123 -3.41 -11.06 14.17
N LYS A 124 -2.27 -11.25 13.50
CA LYS A 124 -1.43 -10.14 13.01
C LYS A 124 -1.85 -9.59 11.65
N CYS A 125 -2.62 -10.34 10.87
CA CYS A 125 -3.07 -9.92 9.55
C CYS A 125 -4.60 -9.98 9.51
N ILE A 126 -5.20 -8.92 8.97
CA ILE A 126 -6.63 -8.81 8.74
C ILE A 126 -6.91 -8.69 7.25
N ALA A 127 -8.10 -9.10 6.85
CA ALA A 127 -8.64 -8.82 5.53
C ALA A 127 -10.11 -8.43 5.61
N ILE A 128 -10.56 -7.70 4.60
CA ILE A 128 -11.96 -7.47 4.32
C ILE A 128 -12.27 -7.91 2.89
N SER A 129 -13.50 -8.38 2.65
CA SER A 129 -13.96 -8.68 1.31
C SER A 129 -15.47 -8.60 1.20
N ASP A 130 -15.95 -8.30 0.00
CA ASP A 130 -17.34 -8.45 -0.41
C ASP A 130 -17.48 -9.44 -1.58
N GLY A 131 -16.52 -10.34 -1.79
CA GLY A 131 -16.52 -11.24 -2.96
C GLY A 131 -16.35 -10.55 -4.32
N VAL A 132 -16.22 -9.23 -4.38
CA VAL A 132 -15.81 -8.44 -5.56
C VAL A 132 -14.38 -7.96 -5.38
N MET A 133 -14.03 -7.47 -4.20
CA MET A 133 -12.68 -7.05 -3.83
C MET A 133 -12.15 -7.84 -2.64
N LEU A 134 -10.83 -7.93 -2.52
CA LEU A 134 -10.14 -8.45 -1.34
C LEU A 134 -9.02 -7.49 -0.96
N TYR A 135 -9.07 -6.99 0.28
CA TYR A 135 -8.05 -6.14 0.87
C TYR A 135 -7.51 -6.81 2.13
N ALA A 136 -6.18 -6.90 2.26
CA ALA A 136 -5.53 -7.40 3.45
C ALA A 136 -4.42 -6.45 3.90
N ALA A 137 -4.24 -6.34 5.22
CA ALA A 137 -3.24 -5.49 5.83
C ALA A 137 -2.79 -6.02 7.20
N HIS A 138 -1.67 -5.49 7.69
CA HIS A 138 -1.30 -5.64 9.10
C HIS A 138 -1.73 -4.38 9.87
N PRO A 139 -2.52 -4.49 10.94
CA PRO A 139 -2.81 -3.36 11.79
C PRO A 139 -1.57 -2.96 12.60
N ARG A 140 -1.18 -1.68 12.47
CA ARG A 140 -0.03 -1.07 13.17
C ARG A 140 -0.43 0.26 13.79
N HIS A 141 -0.55 0.31 15.13
CA HIS A 141 -0.59 1.55 15.92
C HIS A 141 -1.57 2.63 15.38
N GLY A 142 -2.78 2.23 14.98
CA GLY A 142 -3.79 3.13 14.39
C GLY A 142 -3.87 3.16 12.87
N GLY A 143 -2.83 2.70 12.16
CA GLY A 143 -2.85 2.57 10.69
C GLY A 143 -2.71 1.13 10.20
N LEU A 144 -2.63 1.02 8.88
CA LEU A 144 -2.60 -0.24 8.17
C LEU A 144 -1.32 -0.30 7.34
N GLU A 145 -0.63 -1.42 7.42
CA GLU A 145 0.48 -1.76 6.53
C GLU A 145 -0.08 -2.69 5.45
N ASP A 146 -0.25 -2.16 4.24
CA ASP A 146 -0.90 -2.86 3.14
C ASP A 146 -0.18 -4.17 2.80
N ARG A 147 -0.96 -5.25 2.72
CA ARG A 147 -0.47 -6.59 2.36
C ARG A 147 -0.97 -7.04 1.00
N LEU A 148 -2.23 -6.77 0.66
CA LEU A 148 -2.85 -7.17 -0.60
C LEU A 148 -4.01 -6.25 -0.92
N PHE A 149 -4.18 -5.86 -2.18
CA PHE A 149 -5.41 -5.26 -2.67
C PHE A 149 -5.70 -5.73 -4.09
N VAL A 150 -6.77 -6.49 -4.30
CA VAL A 150 -7.08 -7.10 -5.60
C VAL A 150 -8.57 -7.11 -5.90
N SER A 151 -8.89 -7.07 -7.20
CA SER A 151 -10.22 -7.38 -7.70
C SER A 151 -10.37 -8.89 -7.93
N LEU A 152 -11.43 -9.48 -7.37
CA LEU A 152 -11.84 -10.86 -7.59
C LEU A 152 -12.68 -11.02 -8.87
N THR A 153 -12.87 -9.95 -9.64
CA THR A 153 -13.55 -9.96 -10.94
C THR A 153 -12.59 -9.83 -12.12
N ALA A 154 -11.28 -9.69 -11.86
CA ALA A 154 -10.28 -9.52 -12.90
C ALA A 154 -10.26 -10.73 -13.84
N VAL A 155 -10.20 -10.45 -15.15
CA VAL A 155 -10.09 -11.50 -16.19
C VAL A 155 -8.78 -12.26 -16.01
N GLU A 156 -7.68 -11.53 -15.83
CA GLU A 156 -6.38 -12.10 -15.53
C GLU A 156 -6.22 -12.32 -14.02
N PRO A 157 -5.58 -13.43 -13.60
CA PRO A 157 -5.38 -13.73 -12.20
C PRO A 157 -4.47 -12.72 -11.51
N PRO A 158 -4.90 -12.09 -10.39
CA PRO A 158 -4.04 -11.24 -9.59
C PRO A 158 -2.96 -12.08 -8.89
N LEU A 159 -1.72 -12.04 -9.39
CA LEU A 159 -0.64 -12.87 -8.83
C LEU A 159 -0.24 -12.46 -7.41
N ASP A 160 -0.51 -11.22 -7.00
CA ASP A 160 -0.33 -10.73 -5.63
C ASP A 160 -1.09 -11.58 -4.60
N LEU A 161 -2.12 -12.35 -5.01
CA LEU A 161 -2.80 -13.32 -4.16
C LEU A 161 -1.84 -14.32 -3.50
N TRP A 162 -0.65 -14.56 -4.08
CA TRP A 162 0.43 -15.31 -3.46
C TRP A 162 0.69 -14.90 -2.01
N TRP A 163 0.62 -13.61 -1.68
CA TRP A 163 0.90 -13.08 -0.33
C TRP A 163 -0.10 -13.55 0.74
N LEU A 164 -1.23 -14.12 0.33
CA LEU A 164 -2.22 -14.75 1.22
C LEU A 164 -2.29 -16.28 1.06
N SER A 165 -1.44 -16.90 0.25
CA SER A 165 -1.30 -18.37 0.21
C SER A 165 -0.69 -18.90 1.50
N VAL A 166 -0.82 -20.22 1.73
CA VAL A 166 -0.21 -20.93 2.88
C VAL A 166 1.26 -20.57 3.05
N HIS A 167 2.02 -20.43 1.96
CA HIS A 167 3.46 -20.16 1.98
C HIS A 167 3.83 -18.67 1.86
N GLY A 168 2.87 -17.82 1.50
CA GLY A 168 3.05 -16.38 1.40
C GLY A 168 2.69 -15.64 2.68
N ILE A 169 1.65 -16.09 3.41
CA ILE A 169 1.00 -15.34 4.50
C ILE A 169 1.92 -14.97 5.67
N TYR A 170 2.92 -15.80 5.97
CA TYR A 170 3.89 -15.53 7.04
C TYR A 170 5.13 -14.77 6.58
N ARG A 171 5.30 -14.56 5.27
CA ARG A 171 6.46 -13.84 4.74
C ARG A 171 6.25 -12.35 4.91
N PRO A 172 7.31 -11.60 5.26
CA PRO A 172 7.27 -10.15 5.12
C PRO A 172 7.11 -9.85 3.64
N ARG A 173 6.09 -9.05 3.31
CA ARG A 173 6.08 -8.35 2.02
C ARG A 173 7.08 -7.22 2.21
N PRO A 174 8.17 -7.14 1.42
CA PRO A 174 8.97 -5.93 1.45
C PRO A 174 7.99 -4.79 1.27
N ALA A 175 8.00 -3.82 2.19
CA ALA A 175 7.48 -2.52 1.87
C ALA A 175 8.10 -2.24 0.51
N LEU A 176 7.27 -2.01 -0.53
CA LEU A 176 7.83 -1.40 -1.71
C LEU A 176 8.55 -0.18 -1.14
N LEU A 177 9.89 -0.23 -1.09
CA LEU A 177 10.67 0.97 -1.01
C LEU A 177 9.99 1.84 -2.05
N ALA A 178 9.51 2.99 -1.60
CA ALA A 178 8.88 3.99 -2.44
C ALA A 178 9.92 4.57 -3.42
N SER A 179 10.71 3.70 -4.06
CA SER A 179 11.49 3.94 -5.25
C SER A 179 10.49 4.42 -6.29
N ALA A 180 10.46 5.75 -6.43
CA ALA A 180 9.56 6.52 -7.28
C ALA A 180 8.12 6.68 -6.78
N GLY A 181 7.89 7.15 -5.54
CA GLY A 181 6.72 8.02 -5.22
C GLY A 181 5.33 7.55 -5.65
N THR A 182 5.15 6.25 -5.90
CA THR A 182 3.95 5.63 -6.45
C THR A 182 3.71 4.30 -5.76
N VAL A 183 3.66 4.34 -4.42
CA VAL A 183 2.55 3.62 -3.80
C VAL A 183 1.36 4.48 -4.17
N GLU A 184 0.65 4.18 -5.26
CA GLU A 184 -0.65 4.84 -5.43
C GLU A 184 -1.43 4.50 -4.16
N PRO A 185 -1.68 5.47 -3.26
CA PRO A 185 -2.49 5.21 -2.10
C PRO A 185 -3.81 4.66 -2.63
N LEU A 186 -4.35 3.64 -1.97
CA LEU A 186 -5.67 3.05 -2.24
C LEU A 186 -6.56 4.07 -2.97
N ARG A 187 -6.67 3.95 -4.31
CA ARG A 187 -7.62 4.73 -5.11
C ARG A 187 -8.99 4.11 -4.90
N LEU A 188 -9.44 4.17 -3.65
CA LEU A 188 -10.84 4.03 -3.29
C LEU A 188 -11.58 5.05 -4.15
N LEU A 189 -12.64 4.59 -4.83
CA LEU A 189 -13.44 5.48 -5.66
C LEU A 189 -13.95 6.62 -4.77
N PRO A 190 -13.98 7.88 -5.27
CA PRO A 190 -14.61 8.97 -4.56
C PRO A 190 -16.04 8.61 -4.16
N GLU A 191 -16.52 9.24 -3.10
CA GLU A 191 -17.79 9.05 -2.36
C GLU A 191 -19.10 9.00 -3.21
N ALA A 192 -19.01 9.14 -4.53
CA ALA A 192 -20.14 9.25 -5.46
C ALA A 192 -20.76 7.92 -5.93
N ALA A 193 -20.24 6.76 -5.51
CA ALA A 193 -20.90 5.48 -5.81
C ALA A 193 -21.99 5.20 -4.76
N PRO A 194 -23.25 4.90 -5.16
CA PRO A 194 -24.30 4.54 -4.21
C PRO A 194 -23.91 3.24 -3.53
N ALA A 195 -23.34 3.33 -2.32
CA ALA A 195 -23.12 2.18 -1.47
C ALA A 195 -24.49 1.63 -1.07
N LEU A 196 -24.67 0.30 -1.18
CA LEU A 196 -25.79 -0.36 -0.53
C LEU A 196 -25.71 -0.04 0.96
N THR A 197 -26.80 0.46 1.53
CA THR A 197 -26.89 0.79 2.96
C THR A 197 -26.45 -0.42 3.79
N LEU A 198 -25.22 -0.34 4.31
CA LEU A 198 -24.72 -1.25 5.33
C LEU A 198 -25.50 -0.96 6.60
N GLU A 199 -26.11 -1.99 7.20
CA GLU A 199 -26.73 -1.85 8.51
C GLU A 199 -25.63 -1.45 9.50
N ALA A 200 -25.84 -0.32 10.17
CA ALA A 200 -24.83 0.27 11.03
C ALA A 200 -24.77 -0.49 12.36
N GLU A 201 -23.83 -1.43 12.47
CA GLU A 201 -23.42 -1.91 13.80
C GLU A 201 -22.81 -0.76 14.61
N ALA A 202 -23.01 -0.82 15.94
CA ALA A 202 -22.61 0.23 16.87
C ALA A 202 -21.09 0.40 16.88
N GLU A 203 -20.62 1.46 16.24
CA GLU A 203 -19.22 1.85 16.16
C GLU A 203 -18.69 2.24 17.55
N LEU A 204 -17.52 1.72 17.94
CA LEU A 204 -16.91 2.04 19.22
C LEU A 204 -16.32 3.46 19.16
N LEU A 205 -16.74 4.35 20.05
CA LEU A 205 -16.32 5.76 20.03
C LEU A 205 -15.46 6.13 21.24
N HIS A 206 -14.50 7.03 21.01
CA HIS A 206 -13.71 7.60 22.10
C HIS A 206 -14.58 8.38 23.08
N PRO A 207 -14.47 8.18 24.42
CA PRO A 207 -15.38 8.77 25.41
C PRO A 207 -15.40 10.30 25.39
N LYS A 208 -14.22 10.93 25.28
CA LYS A 208 -14.07 12.40 25.21
C LYS A 208 -14.41 12.99 23.83
N TYR A 209 -13.83 12.46 22.76
CA TYR A 209 -13.90 13.07 21.44
C TYR A 209 -15.13 12.63 20.63
N ARG A 210 -15.79 11.52 21.03
CA ARG A 210 -16.91 10.91 20.31
C ARG A 210 -16.57 10.63 18.84
N LEU A 211 -15.35 10.13 18.62
CA LEU A 211 -14.81 9.78 17.30
C LEU A 211 -14.34 8.33 17.29
N PRO A 212 -14.42 7.63 16.13
CA PRO A 212 -13.92 6.27 15.97
C PRO A 212 -12.38 6.22 15.97
N ALA A 213 -11.82 5.02 16.06
CA ALA A 213 -10.37 4.82 16.19
C ALA A 213 -9.60 5.37 14.98
N ALA A 214 -10.19 5.28 13.78
CA ALA A 214 -9.60 5.78 12.53
C ALA A 214 -9.31 7.29 12.53
N CYS A 215 -9.94 8.07 13.41
CA CYS A 215 -9.73 9.52 13.50
C CYS A 215 -8.47 9.93 14.28
N PHE A 216 -7.76 8.97 14.85
CA PHE A 216 -6.61 9.18 15.75
C PHE A 216 -5.30 8.78 15.07
N ALA A 217 -4.27 9.61 15.25
CA ALA A 217 -2.97 9.32 14.66
C ALA A 217 -2.24 8.20 15.39
N TYR A 218 -2.64 7.86 16.62
CA TYR A 218 -2.14 6.69 17.34
C TYR A 218 -3.29 5.93 18.02
N VAL A 219 -3.33 4.61 17.84
CA VAL A 219 -4.26 3.70 18.51
C VAL A 219 -3.44 2.56 19.08
N GLY A 220 -3.24 2.55 20.40
CA GLY A 220 -2.54 1.45 21.07
C GLY A 220 -3.35 0.15 21.02
N SER A 221 -4.65 0.25 21.25
CA SER A 221 -5.59 -0.89 21.27
C SER A 221 -6.95 -0.47 20.70
N PRO A 222 -7.37 -1.01 19.54
CA PRO A 222 -8.68 -0.74 18.94
C PRO A 222 -9.87 -1.04 19.85
N SER A 223 -9.76 -1.96 20.81
CA SER A 223 -10.85 -2.24 21.76
C SER A 223 -10.80 -1.38 23.03
N ARG A 224 -9.79 -0.50 23.19
CA ARG A 224 -9.57 0.34 24.39
C ARG A 224 -9.42 1.82 24.05
N PRO A 225 -10.53 2.59 24.00
CA PRO A 225 -10.51 3.97 23.52
C PRO A 225 -9.61 4.94 24.30
N GLU A 226 -9.29 4.66 25.55
CA GLU A 226 -8.35 5.43 26.36
C GLU A 226 -6.92 5.44 25.82
N THR A 227 -6.58 4.44 24.98
CA THR A 227 -5.28 4.30 24.32
C THR A 227 -5.18 5.10 23.02
N TRP A 228 -6.28 5.66 22.52
CA TRP A 228 -6.27 6.41 21.26
C TRP A 228 -5.84 7.84 21.51
N LYS A 229 -4.83 8.31 20.78
CA LYS A 229 -4.18 9.60 20.98
C LYS A 229 -4.11 10.37 19.66
N LEU A 230 -4.02 11.70 19.79
CA LEU A 230 -3.81 12.62 18.67
C LEU A 230 -4.94 12.56 17.63
N PRO A 231 -6.17 12.99 17.99
CA PRO A 231 -7.24 13.11 17.00
C PRO A 231 -6.85 14.14 15.94
N TYR A 232 -6.99 13.76 14.67
CA TYR A 232 -6.60 14.62 13.53
C TYR A 232 -7.61 14.59 12.38
N ARG A 233 -8.61 13.71 12.43
CA ARG A 233 -9.73 13.66 11.47
C ARG A 233 -11.07 13.96 12.13
N LEU A 234 -12.04 14.33 11.30
CA LEU A 234 -13.47 14.41 11.62
C LEU A 234 -14.12 13.02 11.51
N ALA A 235 -15.38 12.91 11.96
CA ALA A 235 -16.14 11.65 11.94
C ALA A 235 -16.45 11.16 10.50
N ASP A 236 -16.48 12.08 9.54
CA ASP A 236 -16.63 11.77 8.11
C ASP A 236 -15.32 11.29 7.45
N GLY A 237 -14.23 11.17 8.22
CA GLY A 237 -12.92 10.75 7.74
C GLY A 237 -12.07 11.86 7.11
N THR A 238 -12.63 13.07 6.93
CA THR A 238 -11.87 14.22 6.42
C THR A 238 -10.86 14.72 7.46
N VAL A 239 -9.79 15.35 6.98
CA VAL A 239 -8.74 15.89 7.87
C VAL A 239 -9.27 17.11 8.62
N ASP A 240 -9.17 17.11 9.94
CA ASP A 240 -9.51 18.26 10.78
C ASP A 240 -8.36 19.27 10.76
N GLU A 241 -8.47 20.29 9.90
CA GLU A 241 -7.47 21.36 9.73
C GLU A 241 -7.13 22.09 11.05
N ARG A 242 -8.01 22.05 12.06
CA ARG A 242 -7.76 22.69 13.36
C ARG A 242 -7.02 21.79 14.33
N ARG A 243 -7.16 20.46 14.19
CA ARG A 243 -6.52 19.48 15.07
C ARG A 243 -5.20 18.96 14.52
N LEU A 244 -5.05 18.86 13.19
CA LEU A 244 -3.83 18.35 12.56
C LEU A 244 -2.55 19.09 13.04
N PRO A 245 -2.45 20.44 13.00
CA PRO A 245 -1.28 21.14 13.52
C PRO A 245 -0.98 20.84 14.99
N LYS A 246 -2.04 20.68 15.80
CA LYS A 246 -1.93 20.40 17.24
C LYS A 246 -1.43 18.99 17.49
N ALA A 247 -1.87 18.02 16.69
CA ALA A 247 -1.41 16.63 16.75
C ALA A 247 0.09 16.54 16.42
N ILE A 248 0.54 17.22 15.37
CA ILE A 248 1.96 17.31 14.99
C ILE A 248 2.77 17.96 16.12
N GLN A 249 2.32 19.12 16.61
CA GLN A 249 2.99 19.86 17.69
C GLN A 249 3.15 19.01 18.96
N ALA A 250 2.12 18.24 19.30
CA ALA A 250 2.11 17.42 20.49
C ALA A 250 3.15 16.29 20.48
N ILE A 251 3.57 15.83 19.29
CA ILE A 251 4.65 14.86 19.12
C ILE A 251 6.02 15.54 19.06
N LEU A 252 6.19 16.54 18.18
CA LEU A 252 7.52 17.13 17.91
C LEU A 252 8.04 18.00 19.06
N SER A 253 7.15 18.48 19.91
CA SER A 253 7.51 19.42 20.97
C SER A 253 6.73 19.14 22.26
N ASN A 254 5.93 20.10 22.69
CA ASN A 254 5.07 20.06 23.85
C ASN A 254 3.76 20.79 23.51
N TYR A 255 2.63 20.11 23.66
CA TYR A 255 1.34 20.78 23.54
C TYR A 255 0.96 21.36 24.90
N ARG A 256 0.98 22.70 25.01
CA ARG A 256 0.70 23.43 26.28
C ARG A 256 1.61 22.99 27.44
N GLY A 257 2.90 22.78 27.18
CA GLY A 257 3.88 22.41 28.21
C GLY A 257 3.85 20.95 28.67
N THR A 258 3.00 20.10 28.08
CA THR A 258 2.94 18.67 28.38
C THR A 258 3.38 17.85 27.16
N LYS A 259 4.33 16.92 27.34
CA LYS A 259 4.66 15.92 26.32
C LYS A 259 3.53 14.89 26.24
N VAL A 260 3.21 14.44 25.02
CA VAL A 260 2.25 13.35 24.85
C VAL A 260 2.82 12.09 25.49
N SER A 261 2.17 11.61 26.54
CA SER A 261 2.50 10.34 27.20
C SER A 261 1.65 9.20 26.64
N GLY A 262 2.19 7.98 26.69
CA GLY A 262 1.49 6.77 26.28
C GLY A 262 1.62 6.37 24.81
N ILE A 263 2.50 7.03 24.04
CA ILE A 263 2.94 6.58 22.72
C ILE A 263 4.38 6.07 22.87
N PRO A 264 4.66 4.77 22.63
CA PRO A 264 6.01 4.23 22.61
C PRO A 264 6.88 4.92 21.55
N GLU A 265 8.16 5.13 21.88
CA GLU A 265 9.11 5.83 20.99
C GLU A 265 9.25 5.12 19.62
N ALA A 266 9.24 3.79 19.62
CA ALA A 266 9.28 2.98 18.41
C ALA A 266 8.09 3.23 17.45
N ASP A 267 6.97 3.75 17.96
CA ASP A 267 5.75 3.98 17.18
C ASP A 267 5.72 5.40 16.57
N ILE A 268 6.58 6.31 17.04
CA ILE A 268 6.60 7.72 16.64
C ILE A 268 6.81 7.90 15.12
N PRO A 269 7.74 7.20 14.45
CA PRO A 269 7.92 7.36 13.01
C PRO A 269 6.64 7.10 12.20
N ALA A 270 5.89 6.05 12.55
CA ALA A 270 4.63 5.71 11.87
C ALA A 270 3.52 6.75 12.13
N VAL A 271 3.50 7.33 13.32
CA VAL A 271 2.56 8.42 13.67
C VAL A 271 2.88 9.69 12.86
N LEU A 272 4.17 10.06 12.76
CA LEU A 272 4.62 11.22 12.00
C LEU A 272 4.31 11.08 10.50
N LEU A 273 4.57 9.91 9.91
CA LEU A 273 4.21 9.62 8.52
C LEU A 273 2.71 9.82 8.26
N ARG A 274 1.86 9.29 9.13
CA ARG A 274 0.39 9.43 9.01
C ARG A 274 -0.08 10.88 9.08
N LEU A 275 0.51 11.68 9.96
CA LEU A 275 0.22 13.10 10.05
C LEU A 275 0.73 13.87 8.82
N ALA A 276 1.87 13.45 8.26
CA ALA A 276 2.40 14.03 7.03
C ALA A 276 1.56 13.68 5.80
N GLU A 277 1.06 12.45 5.67
CA GLU A 277 0.11 12.08 4.62
C GLU A 277 -1.14 12.98 4.67
N ALA A 278 -1.65 13.23 5.88
CA ALA A 278 -2.77 14.15 6.08
C ALA A 278 -2.43 15.58 5.66
N ALA A 279 -1.25 16.10 6.05
CA ALA A 279 -0.78 17.43 5.66
C ALA A 279 -0.56 17.54 4.14
N THR A 280 0.00 16.51 3.51
CA THR A 280 0.21 16.41 2.06
C THR A 280 -1.12 16.45 1.31
N SER A 281 -2.14 15.74 1.80
CA SER A 281 -3.48 15.74 1.20
C SER A 281 -4.15 17.13 1.21
N LEU A 282 -3.75 17.99 2.15
CA LEU A 282 -4.20 19.38 2.26
C LEU A 282 -3.30 20.38 1.52
N GLY A 283 -2.23 19.92 0.85
CA GLY A 283 -1.28 20.80 0.18
C GLY A 283 -0.46 21.68 1.15
N ARG A 284 -0.25 21.22 2.39
CA ARG A 284 0.36 22.03 3.47
C ARG A 284 1.85 21.77 3.66
N MET A 285 2.42 20.75 3.00
CA MET A 285 3.84 20.42 3.16
C MET A 285 4.75 21.44 2.46
N PRO A 286 5.98 21.66 2.95
CA PRO A 286 6.89 22.68 2.40
C PRO A 286 7.21 22.52 0.90
N HIS A 287 7.35 21.29 0.43
CA HIS A 287 7.59 21.00 -1.00
C HIS A 287 6.39 21.33 -1.89
N GLN A 288 5.18 21.46 -1.32
CA GLN A 288 3.96 21.81 -2.06
C GLN A 288 3.68 23.32 -2.02
N ARG A 289 4.17 24.02 -0.98
CA ARG A 289 3.81 25.40 -0.68
C ARG A 289 4.98 26.15 -0.03
N GLY A 290 5.50 27.16 -0.72
CA GLY A 290 6.67 27.93 -0.28
C GLY A 290 6.50 28.72 1.03
N ASP A 291 5.26 29.06 1.41
CA ASP A 291 4.90 29.70 2.67
C ASP A 291 4.30 28.72 3.70
N ALA A 292 4.70 27.43 3.64
CA ALA A 292 4.24 26.43 4.60
C ALA A 292 4.47 26.88 6.05
N ALA A 293 3.48 26.65 6.92
CA ALA A 293 3.58 27.01 8.32
C ALA A 293 4.71 26.24 9.01
N GLU A 294 5.32 26.87 10.02
CA GLU A 294 6.50 26.36 10.73
C GLU A 294 6.35 24.91 11.22
N ILE A 295 5.17 24.55 11.70
CA ILE A 295 4.90 23.20 12.19
C ILE A 295 5.02 22.12 11.11
N TYR A 296 4.69 22.44 9.85
CA TYR A 296 4.81 21.50 8.74
C TYR A 296 6.25 21.43 8.20
N ARG A 297 7.05 22.50 8.38
CA ARG A 297 8.50 22.44 8.15
C ARG A 297 9.18 21.54 9.17
N GLN A 298 8.89 21.73 10.46
CA GLN A 298 9.40 20.85 11.53
C GLN A 298 9.02 19.38 11.33
N LEU A 299 7.82 19.10 10.81
CA LEU A 299 7.41 17.75 10.44
C LEU A 299 8.25 17.18 9.30
N ALA A 300 8.51 17.98 8.26
CA ALA A 300 9.37 17.56 7.14
C ALA A 300 10.80 17.27 7.63
N ASP A 301 11.38 18.16 8.44
CA ASP A 301 12.74 18.00 8.98
C ASP A 301 12.83 16.73 9.86
N ALA A 302 11.83 16.47 10.70
CA ALA A 302 11.79 15.27 11.54
C ALA A 302 11.67 14.00 10.71
N LEU A 303 10.91 14.02 9.61
CA LEU A 303 10.80 12.88 8.70
C LEU A 303 12.10 12.64 7.94
N GLU A 304 12.78 13.70 7.51
CA GLU A 304 14.08 13.60 6.85
C GLU A 304 15.14 12.97 7.77
N GLN A 305 15.18 13.38 9.05
CA GLN A 305 16.06 12.76 10.06
C GLN A 305 15.79 11.27 10.25
N LEU A 306 14.54 10.84 10.07
CA LEU A 306 14.12 9.44 10.14
C LEU A 306 14.34 8.67 8.82
N GLY A 307 14.92 9.31 7.80
CA GLY A 307 15.20 8.73 6.49
C GLY A 307 14.05 8.79 5.49
N TYR A 308 13.02 9.59 5.76
CA TYR A 308 11.88 9.81 4.86
C TYR A 308 12.01 11.17 4.15
N ALA A 309 12.56 11.17 2.94
CA ALA A 309 12.72 12.41 2.15
C ALA A 309 11.39 12.81 1.46
N PRO A 310 10.88 14.04 1.66
CA PRO A 310 9.73 14.54 0.91
C PRO A 310 10.13 14.90 -0.52
N GLY A 311 9.76 14.03 -1.47
CA GLY A 311 9.64 14.25 -2.92
C GLY A 311 10.39 15.44 -3.54
N GLU A 312 11.64 15.21 -3.96
CA GLU A 312 12.25 15.90 -5.09
C GLU A 312 11.54 15.45 -6.39
N GLN A 313 10.40 16.05 -6.73
CA GLN A 313 9.86 16.01 -8.08
C GLN A 313 9.16 17.33 -8.41
N GLY A 314 9.84 18.18 -9.18
CA GLY A 314 9.21 19.36 -9.79
C GLY A 314 10.10 20.55 -10.08
N GLN A 315 11.38 20.41 -10.48
CA GLN A 315 12.14 21.54 -11.04
C GLN A 315 13.42 21.12 -11.78
N GLU A 316 13.34 20.28 -12.82
CA GLU A 316 14.47 20.14 -13.75
C GLU A 316 14.06 19.67 -15.15
N GLN A 317 13.04 20.30 -15.74
CA GLN A 317 12.86 20.30 -17.20
C GLN A 317 12.31 21.67 -17.61
N GLY A 318 13.18 22.54 -18.11
CA GLY A 318 12.70 23.83 -18.61
C GLY A 318 13.72 24.94 -18.87
N GLN A 319 15.02 24.68 -19.01
CA GLN A 319 15.94 25.65 -19.65
C GLN A 319 16.96 24.91 -20.50
N GLY A 320 16.68 24.84 -21.79
CA GLY A 320 17.52 24.14 -22.75
C GLY A 320 17.07 24.34 -24.18
N SER A 321 17.26 25.57 -24.68
CA SER A 321 17.64 25.85 -26.07
C SER A 321 16.66 25.48 -27.19
N TYR A 322 15.84 26.44 -27.66
CA TYR A 322 15.56 26.64 -29.09
C TYR A 322 15.11 28.08 -29.39
N ALA A 323 16.04 28.90 -29.89
CA ALA A 323 15.83 30.01 -30.83
C ALA A 323 17.23 30.39 -31.36
N ALA A 324 17.67 29.83 -32.48
CA ALA A 324 17.43 30.33 -33.84
C ALA A 324 18.21 31.62 -34.16
N ASP A 325 19.38 31.44 -34.80
CA ASP A 325 19.96 32.30 -35.84
C ASP A 325 21.34 31.73 -36.20
N GLN A 326 21.86 31.72 -37.42
CA GLN A 326 21.38 31.95 -38.78
C GLN A 326 22.62 31.64 -39.66
N ARG A 327 22.38 31.23 -40.91
CA ARG A 327 23.28 31.31 -42.10
C ARG A 327 24.26 30.16 -42.41
N ALA A 328 23.79 29.40 -43.40
CA ALA A 328 24.48 28.73 -44.49
C ALA A 328 25.84 29.32 -44.93
N SER A 329 26.79 28.43 -45.26
CA SER A 329 27.19 28.12 -46.66
C SER A 329 28.49 27.30 -46.68
N ALA A 330 28.44 26.10 -47.28
CA ALA A 330 29.60 25.42 -47.87
C ALA A 330 29.81 25.98 -49.31
N PRO A 331 30.97 25.82 -50.01
CA PRO A 331 31.56 24.51 -50.28
C PRO A 331 33.10 24.41 -50.41
N SER A 332 33.56 23.16 -50.21
CA SER A 332 34.63 22.41 -50.90
C SER A 332 35.59 23.14 -51.86
N ALA A 333 36.90 23.02 -51.61
CA ALA A 333 37.93 22.85 -52.65
C ALA A 333 39.23 22.23 -52.08
N ARG A 334 39.60 21.04 -52.57
CA ARG A 334 41.01 20.59 -52.71
C ARG A 334 41.41 20.83 -54.17
N PRO A 335 42.67 21.17 -54.48
CA PRO A 335 43.65 20.13 -54.90
C PRO A 335 45.12 20.47 -54.50
N SER A 336 45.93 19.52 -54.02
CA SER A 336 46.90 18.63 -54.72
C SER A 336 48.31 19.22 -55.01
N ARG A 337 49.35 18.44 -54.58
CA ARG A 337 50.70 18.24 -55.19
C ARG A 337 51.63 19.49 -55.26
N GLN A 338 52.90 19.46 -54.87
CA GLN A 338 54.00 18.62 -55.40
C GLN A 338 55.32 18.95 -54.64
N GLU A 339 56.22 17.94 -54.54
CA GLU A 339 57.70 18.02 -54.58
C GLU A 339 58.48 18.68 -53.41
N ARG A 340 59.69 18.26 -52.98
CA ARG A 340 60.67 17.21 -53.35
C ARG A 340 61.80 17.22 -52.30
N ARG A 341 62.42 16.03 -52.05
CA ARG A 341 63.87 15.75 -51.77
C ARG A 341 64.49 16.38 -50.51
N ALA A 342 65.48 15.83 -49.79
CA ALA A 342 66.44 14.72 -49.87
C ALA A 342 66.79 14.37 -48.38
N GLY A 343 67.49 13.33 -47.92
CA GLY A 343 68.40 12.33 -48.46
C GLY A 343 69.26 11.80 -47.27
N GLY A 344 69.90 10.63 -47.42
CA GLY A 344 70.96 10.10 -46.52
C GLY A 344 70.49 8.94 -45.63
N ARG A 345 70.66 7.65 -46.00
CA ARG A 345 71.86 6.76 -45.97
C ARG A 345 72.32 6.30 -44.56
N HIS A 346 72.23 4.97 -44.38
CA HIS A 346 73.15 4.02 -43.71
C HIS A 346 73.60 4.25 -42.25
N ALA A 347 73.84 3.25 -41.40
CA ALA A 347 73.69 1.79 -41.38
C ALA A 347 74.12 1.28 -39.98
N MET A 348 73.74 0.02 -39.64
CA MET A 348 74.31 -0.88 -38.60
C MET A 348 74.16 -0.42 -37.14
N ARG A 349 74.08 -1.24 -36.10
CA ARG A 349 74.15 -2.67 -35.69
C ARG A 349 73.70 -2.57 -34.20
N GLU A 350 73.14 -3.51 -33.46
CA GLU A 350 73.42 -4.92 -33.22
C GLU A 350 72.38 -5.32 -32.16
N GLU A 351 71.70 -6.45 -32.35
CA GLU A 351 71.25 -7.33 -31.28
C GLU A 351 72.27 -8.50 -31.23
N PRO A 352 72.51 -9.21 -30.11
CA PRO A 352 71.53 -10.23 -29.70
C PRO A 352 71.52 -10.71 -28.24
N SER A 353 70.50 -11.55 -28.00
CA SER A 353 70.42 -12.75 -27.14
C SER A 353 70.45 -12.57 -25.62
N SER A 354 69.37 -12.88 -24.89
CA SER A 354 68.77 -14.20 -24.62
C SER A 354 69.61 -15.08 -23.70
N SER A 355 69.06 -15.40 -22.53
CA SER A 355 68.84 -16.77 -22.03
C SER A 355 67.89 -16.74 -20.86
#